data_AF-A0A8T4GSN4-F1
#
_entry.id   AF-A0A8T4GSN4-F1
#
_cell.length_a   1.000
_cell.length_b   1.000
_cell.length_c   1.000
_cell.angle_alpha   90.00
_cell.angle_beta   90.00
_cell.angle_gamma   90.00
#
_symmetry.space_group_name_H-M   'P 1'
#
loop_
_entity.id
_entity.type
_entity.pdbx_description
1 polymer ?
#
loop_
_entity_poly.entity_id
_entity_poly.type
_entity_poly.pdbx_seq_one_letter_code
_entity_poly.pdbx_strand_id
1 'polypeptide(L)'
;MPSPIDGNGADADSDADAALDPETEAAVRRIINEERNSPLSAVMQVLGGALFALLVVPVLLGLLVIIGIPVVGVAAIALLGLLAAIAYGWALPPFR
;
A
#
# COMPACT_ATOMS: atom_id res chain seq x y z
N MET A 1 64.82 -10.70 -8.88
CA MET A 1 63.43 -10.58 -9.36
C MET A 1 62.63 -11.76 -8.82
N PRO A 2 61.75 -11.54 -7.83
CA PRO A 2 60.64 -12.43 -7.49
C PRO A 2 59.26 -11.77 -7.73
N SER A 3 58.26 -12.64 -7.89
CA SER A 3 56.92 -12.55 -8.50
C SER A 3 55.87 -11.56 -7.95
N PRO A 4 54.73 -11.37 -8.67
CA PRO A 4 53.76 -10.29 -8.48
C PRO A 4 52.80 -10.56 -7.31
N ILE A 5 52.32 -9.47 -6.70
CA ILE A 5 51.17 -9.48 -5.78
C ILE A 5 49.93 -9.47 -6.67
N ASP A 6 49.35 -10.66 -6.88
CA ASP A 6 48.05 -10.79 -7.54
C ASP A 6 47.00 -10.11 -6.67
N GLY A 7 46.44 -9.04 -7.22
CA GLY A 7 45.23 -8.44 -6.71
C GLY A 7 44.08 -9.42 -6.91
N ASN A 8 43.51 -9.88 -5.80
CA ASN A 8 42.13 -10.38 -5.81
C ASN A 8 41.55 -10.31 -4.39
N GLY A 9 41.12 -9.11 -4.01
CA GLY A 9 40.31 -8.88 -2.81
C GLY A 9 39.15 -7.93 -3.07
N ALA A 10 38.78 -7.76 -4.34
CA ALA A 10 37.74 -6.83 -4.79
C ALA A 10 36.43 -7.54 -5.15
N ASP A 11 36.08 -8.63 -4.46
CA ASP A 11 34.82 -9.37 -4.72
C ASP A 11 34.11 -9.80 -3.41
N ALA A 12 34.37 -9.15 -2.28
CA ALA A 12 33.78 -9.56 -0.99
C ALA A 12 32.53 -8.80 -0.57
N ASP A 13 31.97 -7.95 -1.44
CA ASP A 13 30.83 -7.07 -1.09
C ASP A 13 29.65 -7.09 -2.08
N SER A 14 29.65 -7.95 -3.13
CA SER A 14 28.51 -8.05 -4.05
C SER A 14 27.72 -9.37 -4.02
N ASP A 15 28.20 -10.40 -3.31
CA ASP A 15 27.50 -11.70 -3.18
C ASP A 15 26.83 -11.87 -1.79
N ALA A 16 26.72 -10.78 -1.03
CA ALA A 16 25.91 -10.69 0.18
C ALA A 16 24.41 -10.48 -0.13
N ASP A 17 24.00 -10.55 -1.40
CA ASP A 17 22.71 -11.14 -1.79
C ASP A 17 22.79 -12.64 -1.49
N ALA A 18 22.88 -12.95 -0.21
CA ALA A 18 22.79 -14.28 0.32
C ALA A 18 21.59 -14.93 -0.34
N ALA A 19 21.86 -15.98 -1.12
CA ALA A 19 20.86 -16.92 -1.59
C ALA A 19 20.04 -17.35 -0.37
N LEU A 20 18.96 -16.61 -0.10
CA LEU A 20 18.05 -16.92 0.97
C LEU A 20 17.57 -18.32 0.67
N ASP A 21 17.86 -19.23 1.59
CA ASP A 21 17.44 -20.62 1.49
C ASP A 21 15.94 -20.62 1.13
N PRO A 22 15.50 -21.30 0.06
CA PRO A 22 14.11 -21.29 -0.38
C PRO A 22 13.12 -21.65 0.74
N GLU A 23 13.57 -22.41 1.74
CA GLU A 23 12.80 -22.69 2.96
C GLU A 23 12.58 -21.43 3.83
N THR A 24 13.59 -20.58 3.99
CA THR A 24 13.51 -19.31 4.73
C THR A 24 12.61 -18.31 3.99
N GLU A 25 12.71 -18.23 2.66
CA GLU A 25 11.83 -17.36 1.87
C GLU A 25 10.36 -17.80 1.97
N ALA A 26 10.10 -19.12 1.95
CA ALA A 26 8.75 -19.66 2.15
C ALA A 26 8.21 -19.39 3.56
N ALA A 27 9.04 -19.50 4.59
CA ALA A 27 8.66 -19.20 5.97
C ALA A 27 8.31 -17.71 6.14
N VAL A 28 9.15 -16.82 5.61
CA VAL A 28 8.90 -15.36 5.62
C VAL A 28 7.63 -15.03 4.85
N ARG A 29 7.44 -15.63 3.66
CA ARG A 29 6.23 -15.41 2.84
C ARG A 29 4.96 -15.88 3.55
N ARG A 30 5.03 -16.97 4.32
CA ARG A 30 3.92 -17.46 5.14
C ARG A 30 3.58 -16.48 6.27
N ILE A 31 4.59 -16.00 7.00
CA ILE A 31 4.40 -15.03 8.09
C ILE A 31 3.79 -13.73 7.55
N ILE A 32 4.30 -13.22 6.43
CA ILE A 32 3.77 -12.01 5.78
C ILE A 32 2.32 -12.21 5.33
N ASN A 33 1.97 -13.37 4.77
CA ASN A 33 0.59 -13.66 4.40
C ASN A 33 -0.34 -13.79 5.61
N GLU A 34 0.14 -14.34 6.71
CA GLU A 34 -0.60 -14.42 7.97
C GLU A 34 -0.88 -13.01 8.54
N GLU A 35 0.13 -12.15 8.50
CA GLU A 35 0.06 -10.78 9.02
C GLU A 35 -0.78 -9.87 8.12
N ARG A 36 -0.69 -10.05 6.80
CA ARG A 36 -1.52 -9.32 5.83
C ARG A 36 -3.00 -9.65 5.93
N ASN A 37 -3.33 -10.90 6.28
CA ASN A 37 -4.70 -11.34 6.54
C ASN A 37 -5.16 -11.07 7.99
N SER A 38 -4.35 -10.36 8.78
CA SER A 38 -4.72 -10.00 10.14
C SER A 38 -5.96 -9.09 10.16
N PRO A 39 -6.95 -9.35 11.03
CA PRO A 39 -8.10 -8.47 11.20
C PRO A 39 -7.70 -7.05 11.61
N LEU A 40 -6.52 -6.89 12.23
CA LEU A 40 -5.97 -5.57 12.56
C LEU A 40 -5.65 -4.73 11.31
N SER A 41 -5.19 -5.38 10.23
CA SER A 41 -4.90 -4.72 8.96
C SER A 41 -6.20 -4.15 8.35
N ALA A 42 -7.30 -4.91 8.42
CA ALA A 42 -8.61 -4.44 7.99
C ALA A 42 -9.10 -3.25 8.83
N VAL A 43 -8.93 -3.30 10.15
CA VAL A 43 -9.28 -2.18 11.05
C VAL A 43 -8.45 -0.93 10.73
N MET A 44 -7.14 -1.08 10.55
CA MET A 44 -6.25 0.03 10.18
C MET A 44 -6.56 0.58 8.79
N GLN A 45 -6.98 -0.27 7.86
CA GLN A 45 -7.40 0.15 6.52
C GLN A 45 -8.71 0.95 6.56
N VAL A 46 -9.69 0.50 7.34
CA VAL A 46 -10.94 1.26 7.56
C VAL A 46 -10.65 2.56 8.28
N LEU A 47 -9.82 2.55 9.32
CA LEU A 47 -9.45 3.75 10.07
C LEU A 47 -8.67 4.74 9.20
N GLY A 48 -7.70 4.26 8.42
CA GLY A 48 -6.93 5.06 7.47
C GLY A 48 -7.82 5.65 6.37
N GLY A 49 -8.74 4.85 5.82
CA GLY A 49 -9.73 5.30 4.85
C GLY A 49 -10.69 6.33 5.43
N ALA A 50 -11.14 6.15 6.68
CA ALA A 50 -12.02 7.09 7.38
C ALA A 50 -11.31 8.42 7.68
N LEU A 51 -10.06 8.38 8.14
CA LEU A 51 -9.26 9.59 8.35
C LEU A 51 -8.98 10.33 7.03
N PHE A 52 -8.64 9.60 5.97
CA PHE A 52 -8.50 10.19 4.65
C PHE A 52 -9.81 10.84 4.18
N ALA A 53 -10.94 10.12 4.32
CA ALA A 53 -12.24 10.65 3.96
C ALA A 53 -12.57 11.91 4.77
N LEU A 54 -12.30 11.91 6.07
CA LEU A 54 -12.57 13.04 6.96
C LEU A 54 -11.73 14.28 6.62
N LEU A 55 -10.46 14.10 6.24
CA LEU A 55 -9.54 15.23 6.03
C LEU A 55 -9.51 15.71 4.58
N VAL A 56 -9.59 14.80 3.61
CA VAL A 56 -9.37 15.12 2.19
C VAL A 56 -10.68 15.40 1.46
N VAL A 57 -11.75 14.64 1.73
CA VAL A 57 -13.02 14.78 0.99
C VAL A 57 -13.65 16.16 1.21
N PRO A 58 -13.73 16.73 2.43
CA PRO A 58 -14.31 18.06 2.62
C PRO A 58 -13.52 19.16 1.90
N VAL A 59 -12.18 19.03 1.84
CA VAL A 59 -11.32 19.97 1.12
C VAL A 59 -11.61 19.92 -0.37
N LEU A 60 -11.70 18.72 -0.95
CA LEU A 60 -12.03 18.53 -2.36
C LEU A 60 -13.43 19.03 -2.71
N LEU A 61 -14.44 18.69 -1.90
CA LEU A 61 -15.82 19.15 -2.11
C LEU A 61 -15.94 20.66 -1.95
N GLY A 62 -15.26 21.25 -0.96
CA GLY A 62 -15.20 22.69 -0.76
C GLY A 62 -14.54 23.42 -1.93
N LEU A 63 -13.43 22.88 -2.45
CA LEU A 63 -12.78 23.42 -3.65
C LEU A 63 -13.71 23.39 -4.86
N LEU A 64 -14.51 22.33 -5.00
CA LEU A 64 -15.51 22.19 -6.05
C LEU A 64 -16.56 23.32 -6.00
N VAL A 65 -17.03 23.66 -4.80
CA VAL A 65 -17.94 24.79 -4.60
C VAL A 65 -17.26 26.12 -4.94
N ILE A 66 -15.99 26.31 -4.53
CA ILE A 66 -15.22 27.55 -4.78
C ILE A 66 -15.05 27.81 -6.28
N ILE A 67 -14.80 26.77 -7.09
CA ILE A 67 -14.68 26.91 -8.55
C ILE A 67 -16.04 27.03 -9.27
N GLY A 68 -17.14 27.15 -8.52
CA GLY A 68 -18.46 27.45 -9.05
C GLY A 68 -19.31 26.24 -9.43
N ILE A 69 -18.92 25.01 -9.03
CA ILE A 69 -19.78 23.84 -9.24
C ILE A 69 -21.01 23.97 -8.33
N PRO A 70 -22.23 23.85 -8.90
CA PRO A 70 -23.45 23.95 -8.10
C PRO A 70 -23.47 22.85 -7.03
N VAL A 71 -24.01 23.18 -5.86
CA VAL A 71 -24.08 22.27 -4.69
C VAL A 71 -24.71 20.93 -5.06
N VAL A 72 -25.71 20.92 -5.96
CA VAL A 72 -26.34 19.69 -6.48
C VAL A 72 -25.33 18.81 -7.22
N GLY A 73 -24.44 19.40 -8.04
CA GLY A 73 -23.38 18.68 -8.72
C GLY A 73 -22.33 18.13 -7.75
N VAL A 74 -21.95 18.91 -6.74
CA VAL A 74 -21.05 18.47 -5.67
C VAL A 74 -21.65 17.28 -4.91
N ALA A 75 -22.94 17.34 -4.57
CA ALA A 75 -23.66 16.26 -3.90
C ALA A 75 -23.74 15.00 -4.77
N ALA A 76 -23.99 15.14 -6.08
CA ALA A 76 -23.99 14.01 -7.01
C ALA A 76 -22.61 13.33 -7.08
N ILE A 77 -21.52 14.10 -7.14
CA ILE A 77 -20.16 13.56 -7.15
C ILE A 77 -19.84 12.85 -5.83
N ALA A 78 -20.21 13.43 -4.68
CA ALA A 78 -20.04 12.80 -3.39
C ALA A 78 -20.81 11.47 -3.29
N LEU A 79 -22.06 11.44 -3.79
CA LEU A 79 -22.90 10.24 -3.80
C LEU A 79 -22.29 9.15 -4.69
N LEU A 80 -21.84 9.51 -5.90
CA LEU A 80 -21.17 8.57 -6.81
C LEU A 80 -19.87 8.03 -6.22
N GLY A 81 -19.07 8.88 -5.57
CA GLY A 81 -17.85 8.48 -4.87
C GLY A 81 -18.15 7.50 -3.73
N LEU A 82 -19.20 7.75 -2.96
CA LEU A 82 -19.64 6.85 -1.89
C LEU A 82 -20.10 5.50 -2.45
N LEU A 83 -20.92 5.49 -3.50
CA LEU A 83 -21.37 4.28 -4.18
C LEU A 83 -20.19 3.47 -4.72
N ALA A 84 -19.20 4.13 -5.34
CA ALA A 84 -17.99 3.50 -5.83
C ALA A 84 -17.13 2.93 -4.69
N ALA A 85 -17.00 3.65 -3.57
CA ALA A 85 -16.28 3.17 -2.40
C ALA A 85 -16.94 1.94 -1.76
N ILE A 86 -18.28 1.94 -1.68
CA ILE A 86 -19.05 0.77 -1.22
C ILE A 86 -18.84 -0.40 -2.18
N ALA A 87 -19.03 -0.18 -3.49
CA ALA A 87 -18.84 -1.23 -4.50
C ALA A 87 -17.42 -1.80 -4.49
N TYR A 88 -16.41 -0.93 -4.35
CA TYR A 88 -15.02 -1.33 -4.20
C TYR A 88 -14.77 -2.09 -2.88
N GLY A 89 -15.39 -1.64 -1.79
CA GLY A 89 -15.40 -2.31 -0.48
C GLY A 89 -15.90 -3.75 -0.57
N TRP A 90 -17.01 -3.98 -1.27
CA TRP A 90 -17.54 -5.31 -1.56
C TRP A 90 -16.63 -6.14 -2.46
N ALA A 91 -15.82 -5.50 -3.29
CA ALA A 91 -14.78 -6.14 -4.07
C ALA A 91 -13.46 -6.35 -3.28
N LEU A 92 -13.37 -6.08 -1.98
CA LEU A 92 -12.16 -6.45 -1.23
C LEU A 92 -12.22 -7.93 -0.76
N PRO A 93 -11.09 -8.67 -0.81
CA PRO A 93 -11.01 -10.08 -0.42
C PRO A 93 -11.64 -10.49 0.93
N PRO A 94 -11.71 -9.66 1.99
CA PRO A 94 -12.40 -10.04 3.22
C PRO A 94 -13.93 -10.17 3.10
N PHE A 95 -14.57 -9.63 2.06
CA PHE A 95 -16.04 -9.63 1.89
C PHE A 95 -16.52 -10.51 0.73
N ARG A 96 -15.59 -11.15 0.00
CA ARG A 96 -15.89 -12.18 -1.02
C ARG A 96 -15.48 -13.55 -0.53
#